data_AF-A0A1V5N2V4-F1
#
_entry.id   AF-A0A1V5N2V4-F1
#
_cell.length_a   1.000
_cell.length_b   1.000
_cell.length_c   1.000
_cell.angle_alpha   90.00
_cell.angle_beta   90.00
_cell.angle_gamma   90.00
#
_symmetry.space_group_name_H-M   'P 1'
#
loop_
_entity.id
_entity.type
_entity.pdbx_description
1 polymer ?
#
loop_
_entity_poly.entity_id
_entity_poly.type
_entity_poly.pdbx_seq_one_letter_code
_entity_poly.pdbx_strand_id
1 'polypeptide(L)'
;MTNLFKKTLLAITTALMMASCSNLAEVSVFNNSEVDRQGELVELCLCSFKRIDPAKLVVVDSSGNQMPVQLLYRGGEEPEAFVFPVNLKAGEKALFTVKEGEPNAVVNKTFARQVPERKDDVAWENDRIAFRAYGPALANEHPSNGFDVWYKRTDELIVDKWYKNDLAGVASYHDDHGEGLDCYKVAHTLGAGWSHLFANLRYVPVSHLV
;
A
#
# COMPACT_ATOMS: atom_id res chain seq x y z
N MET A 1 -73.41 24.13 -17.93
CA MET A 1 -72.40 24.67 -16.99
C MET A 1 -72.33 23.72 -15.78
N THR A 2 -71.90 22.46 -15.94
CA THR A 2 -70.49 22.00 -15.86
C THR A 2 -69.66 22.72 -14.80
N ASN A 3 -69.45 22.08 -13.64
CA ASN A 3 -68.09 21.72 -13.22
C ASN A 3 -68.08 20.73 -12.05
N LEU A 4 -67.74 19.50 -12.41
CA LEU A 4 -67.39 18.38 -11.57
C LEU A 4 -65.96 18.60 -11.05
N PHE A 5 -65.81 19.00 -9.79
CA PHE A 5 -64.49 19.08 -9.15
C PHE A 5 -63.93 17.66 -8.92
N LYS A 6 -63.12 17.19 -9.87
CA LYS A 6 -62.26 16.01 -9.73
C LYS A 6 -61.26 16.27 -8.59
N LYS A 7 -61.38 15.53 -7.49
CA LYS A 7 -60.34 15.43 -6.47
C LYS A 7 -59.21 14.57 -7.06
N THR A 8 -58.16 15.21 -7.54
CA THR A 8 -56.94 14.53 -7.99
C THR A 8 -56.16 14.07 -6.76
N LEU A 9 -56.18 12.77 -6.50
CA LEU A 9 -55.35 12.13 -5.47
C LEU A 9 -53.91 12.11 -5.98
N LEU A 10 -53.03 12.93 -5.40
CA LEU A 10 -51.60 12.93 -5.71
C LEU A 10 -50.96 11.73 -5.01
N ALA A 11 -50.76 10.63 -5.74
CA ALA A 11 -50.00 9.48 -5.26
C ALA A 11 -48.51 9.81 -5.29
N ILE A 12 -47.93 10.11 -4.12
CA ILE A 12 -46.47 10.18 -3.96
C ILE A 12 -45.97 8.74 -3.85
N THR A 13 -45.62 8.14 -4.98
CA THR A 13 -44.88 6.88 -5.01
C THR A 13 -43.46 7.14 -4.53
N THR A 14 -43.22 6.91 -3.24
CA THR A 14 -41.86 6.82 -2.71
C THR A 14 -41.29 5.50 -3.20
N ALA A 15 -40.53 5.54 -4.29
CA ALA A 15 -39.76 4.40 -4.76
C ALA A 15 -38.62 4.16 -3.75
N LEU A 16 -38.89 3.32 -2.76
CA LEU A 16 -37.88 2.81 -1.85
C LEU A 16 -36.97 1.88 -2.67
N MET A 17 -35.87 2.42 -3.20
CA MET A 17 -34.80 1.59 -3.77
C MET A 17 -34.19 0.80 -2.62
N MET A 18 -34.66 -0.44 -2.43
CA MET A 18 -33.96 -1.42 -1.62
C MET A 18 -32.67 -1.75 -2.37
N ALA A 19 -31.58 -1.08 -2.01
CA ALA A 19 -30.24 -1.52 -2.37
C ALA A 19 -30.05 -2.91 -1.75
N SER A 20 -30.22 -3.94 -2.58
CA SER A 20 -29.87 -5.30 -2.20
C SER A 20 -28.35 -5.34 -2.00
N CYS A 21 -27.90 -5.21 -0.76
CA CYS A 21 -26.52 -5.43 -0.39
C CYS A 21 -26.26 -6.94 -0.53
N SER A 22 -25.81 -7.39 -1.70
CA SER A 22 -25.49 -8.80 -1.92
C SER A 22 -24.14 -9.10 -1.30
N ASN A 23 -24.16 -9.61 -0.06
CA ASN A 23 -22.98 -10.23 0.54
C ASN A 23 -22.51 -11.36 -0.38
N LEU A 24 -21.22 -11.36 -0.73
CA LEU A 24 -20.63 -12.35 -1.62
C LEU A 24 -20.16 -13.57 -0.83
N ALA A 25 -19.55 -13.35 0.34
CA ALA A 25 -19.12 -14.41 1.24
C ALA A 25 -18.92 -13.90 2.68
N GLU A 26 -18.96 -14.84 3.62
CA GLU A 26 -18.43 -14.66 4.97
C GLU A 26 -17.07 -15.34 5.06
N VAL A 27 -16.09 -14.63 5.65
CA VAL A 27 -14.73 -15.09 5.84
C VAL A 27 -14.46 -15.18 7.32
N SER A 28 -14.03 -16.35 7.76
CA SER A 28 -13.61 -16.60 9.14
C SER A 28 -12.10 -16.70 9.21
N VAL A 29 -11.47 -15.85 10.02
CA VAL A 29 -10.02 -15.87 10.25
C VAL A 29 -9.76 -16.30 11.68
N PHE A 30 -8.84 -17.24 11.88
CA PHE A 30 -8.53 -17.82 13.18
C PHE A 30 -7.04 -17.76 13.49
N ASN A 31 -6.67 -17.16 14.61
CA ASN A 31 -5.31 -17.19 15.13
C ASN A 31 -5.11 -18.48 15.94
N ASN A 32 -4.53 -19.48 15.28
CA ASN A 32 -4.25 -20.79 15.87
C ASN A 32 -2.99 -20.83 16.76
N SER A 33 -2.37 -19.68 17.04
CA SER A 33 -1.15 -19.60 17.85
C SER A 33 -1.42 -19.14 19.28
N GLU A 34 -0.43 -19.34 20.15
CA GLU A 34 -0.45 -18.91 21.56
C GLU A 34 -0.03 -17.45 21.76
N VAL A 35 0.21 -16.70 20.67
CA VAL A 35 0.63 -15.30 20.72
C VAL A 35 -0.33 -14.41 19.95
N ASP A 36 -0.45 -13.17 20.41
CA ASP A 36 -1.22 -12.14 19.72
C ASP A 36 -0.59 -11.81 18.36
N ARG A 37 -1.44 -11.61 17.37
CA ARG A 37 -1.10 -11.30 15.98
C ARG A 37 -1.66 -9.93 15.64
N GLN A 38 -0.78 -8.99 15.32
CA GLN A 38 -1.13 -7.58 15.07
C GLN A 38 -0.66 -7.19 13.68
N GLY A 39 -1.55 -6.64 12.86
CA GLY A 39 -1.26 -6.17 11.51
C GLY A 39 -0.91 -7.28 10.52
N GLU A 40 -1.29 -8.53 10.79
CA GLU A 40 -1.09 -9.63 9.84
C GLU A 40 -1.98 -9.45 8.62
N LEU A 41 -1.48 -9.78 7.42
CA LEU A 41 -2.25 -9.68 6.20
C LEU A 41 -2.91 -11.02 5.86
N VAL A 42 -4.22 -11.00 5.66
CA VAL A 42 -4.98 -12.13 5.13
C VAL A 42 -5.10 -11.97 3.63
N GLU A 43 -4.62 -12.95 2.87
CA GLU A 43 -4.77 -12.99 1.42
C GLU A 43 -5.93 -13.93 1.03
N LEU A 44 -6.80 -13.46 0.13
CA LEU A 44 -7.87 -14.27 -0.46
C LEU A 44 -7.80 -14.19 -1.99
N CYS A 45 -7.94 -15.35 -2.65
CA CYS A 45 -8.02 -15.41 -4.11
C CYS A 45 -9.35 -14.81 -4.59
N LEU A 46 -9.31 -13.91 -5.57
CA LEU A 46 -10.54 -13.41 -6.22
C LEU A 46 -11.30 -14.55 -6.92
N CYS A 47 -10.58 -15.58 -7.36
CA CYS A 47 -11.16 -16.80 -7.94
C CYS A 47 -12.09 -17.58 -6.99
N SER A 48 -12.02 -17.34 -5.67
CA SER A 48 -12.88 -18.00 -4.68
C SER A 48 -14.28 -17.41 -4.59
N PHE A 49 -14.54 -16.29 -5.27
CA PHE A 49 -15.82 -15.58 -5.22
C PHE A 49 -16.55 -15.71 -6.56
N LYS A 50 -17.89 -15.63 -6.51
CA LYS A 50 -18.66 -15.35 -7.74
C LYS A 50 -18.18 -14.02 -8.31
N ARG A 51 -18.29 -13.86 -9.63
CA ARG A 51 -17.82 -12.66 -10.36
C ARG A 51 -18.11 -11.39 -9.57
N ILE A 52 -17.04 -10.75 -9.13
CA ILE A 52 -17.00 -9.50 -8.38
C ILE A 52 -16.29 -8.47 -9.24
N ASP A 53 -16.78 -7.23 -9.23
CA ASP A 53 -16.03 -6.07 -9.73
C ASP A 53 -14.94 -5.68 -8.72
N PRO A 54 -13.63 -5.84 -9.02
CA PRO A 54 -12.56 -5.53 -8.08
C PRO A 54 -12.57 -4.06 -7.61
N ALA A 55 -13.08 -3.14 -8.43
CA ALA A 55 -13.21 -1.73 -8.06
C ALA A 55 -14.27 -1.47 -6.99
N LYS A 56 -15.19 -2.43 -6.77
CA LYS A 56 -16.26 -2.36 -5.77
C LYS A 56 -16.02 -3.27 -4.57
N LEU A 57 -14.86 -3.92 -4.50
CA LEU A 57 -14.55 -4.87 -3.44
C LEU A 57 -14.48 -4.17 -2.08
N VAL A 58 -15.35 -4.60 -1.16
CA VAL A 58 -15.37 -4.14 0.23
C VAL A 58 -15.31 -5.35 1.16
N VAL A 59 -14.44 -5.26 2.17
CA VAL A 59 -14.39 -6.17 3.32
C VAL A 59 -14.87 -5.41 4.54
N VAL A 60 -15.84 -5.94 5.28
CA VAL A 60 -16.29 -5.37 6.55
C VAL A 60 -16.07 -6.33 7.71
N ASP A 61 -15.75 -5.79 8.89
CA ASP A 61 -15.72 -6.55 10.14
C ASP A 61 -17.14 -6.80 10.69
N SER A 62 -17.23 -7.54 11.80
CA SER A 62 -18.50 -7.83 12.48
C SER A 62 -19.21 -6.60 13.07
N SER A 63 -18.50 -5.48 13.23
CA SER A 63 -19.06 -4.20 13.68
C SER A 63 -19.53 -3.33 12.51
N GLY A 64 -19.30 -3.76 11.26
CA GLY A 64 -19.67 -3.04 10.05
C GLY A 64 -18.62 -2.04 9.57
N ASN A 65 -17.43 -1.98 10.18
CA ASN A 65 -16.35 -1.11 9.72
C ASN A 65 -15.70 -1.70 8.46
N GLN A 66 -15.40 -0.86 7.47
CA GLN A 66 -14.64 -1.31 6.31
C GLN A 66 -13.16 -1.50 6.66
N MET A 67 -12.60 -2.63 6.25
CA MET A 67 -11.17 -2.90 6.31
C MET A 67 -10.48 -2.27 5.09
N PRO A 68 -9.23 -1.78 5.23
CA PRO A 68 -8.44 -1.39 4.06
C PRO A 68 -8.12 -2.63 3.22
N VAL A 69 -8.29 -2.51 1.91
CA VAL A 69 -8.09 -3.61 0.95
C VAL A 69 -7.03 -3.20 -0.07
N GLN A 70 -6.11 -4.11 -0.38
CA GLN A 70 -5.15 -3.96 -1.46
C GLN A 70 -5.31 -5.11 -2.45
N LEU A 71 -5.50 -4.79 -3.73
CA LEU A 71 -5.53 -5.76 -4.81
C LEU A 71 -4.11 -6.22 -5.19
N LEU A 72 -3.98 -7.51 -5.53
CA LEU A 72 -2.72 -8.13 -5.95
C LEU A 72 -2.82 -8.59 -7.41
N TYR A 73 -1.99 -8.00 -8.27
CA TYR A 73 -2.01 -8.24 -9.72
C TYR A 73 -1.01 -9.30 -10.19
N ARG A 74 0.02 -9.60 -9.38
CA ARG A 74 1.06 -10.60 -9.69
C ARG A 74 1.70 -10.45 -11.08
N GLY A 75 1.78 -9.21 -11.58
CA GLY A 75 2.39 -8.87 -12.87
C GLY A 75 1.41 -8.84 -14.05
N GLY A 76 0.14 -9.18 -13.85
CA GLY A 76 -0.92 -9.04 -14.86
C GLY A 76 -1.63 -7.68 -14.82
N GLU A 77 -2.54 -7.48 -15.78
CA GLU A 77 -3.42 -6.30 -15.84
C GLU A 77 -4.66 -6.44 -14.95
N GLU A 78 -5.08 -7.68 -14.67
CA GLU A 78 -6.22 -8.02 -13.83
C GLU A 78 -5.76 -8.50 -12.45
N PRO A 79 -6.46 -8.14 -11.36
CA PRO A 79 -6.11 -8.62 -10.03
C PRO A 79 -6.44 -10.10 -9.85
N GLU A 80 -5.55 -10.85 -9.22
CA GLU A 80 -5.71 -12.28 -8.92
C GLU A 80 -6.19 -12.54 -7.48
N ALA A 81 -5.79 -11.67 -6.56
CA ALA A 81 -6.09 -11.79 -5.14
C ALA A 81 -6.24 -10.40 -4.50
N PHE A 82 -6.63 -10.39 -3.23
CA PHE A 82 -6.59 -9.18 -2.41
C PHE A 82 -6.11 -9.51 -1.00
N VAL A 83 -5.56 -8.51 -0.32
CA VAL A 83 -5.16 -8.58 1.08
C VAL A 83 -5.86 -7.53 1.92
N PHE A 84 -6.07 -7.85 3.19
CA PHE A 84 -6.52 -6.92 4.21
C PHE A 84 -5.88 -7.27 5.57
N PRO A 85 -5.63 -6.29 6.45
CA PRO A 85 -4.99 -6.53 7.73
C PRO A 85 -5.99 -7.06 8.77
N VAL A 86 -5.50 -7.89 9.69
CA VAL A 86 -6.26 -8.38 10.85
C VAL A 86 -5.44 -8.27 12.13
N ASN A 87 -6.16 -8.07 13.24
CA ASN A 87 -5.60 -8.14 14.58
C ASN A 87 -6.37 -9.22 15.35
N LEU A 88 -5.67 -10.22 15.87
CA LEU A 88 -6.27 -11.35 16.57
C LEU A 88 -5.42 -11.71 17.79
N LYS A 89 -6.04 -11.80 18.95
CA LYS A 89 -5.42 -12.37 20.14
C LYS A 89 -5.13 -13.86 19.94
N ALA A 90 -4.27 -14.41 20.79
CA ALA A 90 -4.02 -15.85 20.85
C ALA A 90 -5.35 -16.64 20.92
N GLY A 91 -5.54 -17.61 20.02
CA GLY A 91 -6.77 -18.41 19.95
C GLY A 91 -8.04 -17.65 19.57
N GLU A 92 -7.94 -16.42 19.06
CA GLU A 92 -9.12 -15.61 18.66
C GLU A 92 -9.58 -15.93 17.24
N LYS A 93 -10.89 -15.90 17.04
CA LYS A 93 -11.56 -16.01 15.75
C LYS A 93 -12.32 -14.71 15.45
N ALA A 94 -12.11 -14.15 14.26
CA ALA A 94 -12.89 -13.02 13.75
C ALA A 94 -13.66 -13.40 12.48
N LEU A 95 -14.77 -12.71 12.26
CA LEU A 95 -15.62 -12.84 11.08
C LEU A 95 -15.58 -11.54 10.28
N PHE A 96 -15.51 -11.70 8.96
CA PHE A 96 -15.55 -10.62 7.99
C PHE A 96 -16.57 -10.94 6.90
N THR A 97 -17.15 -9.92 6.30
CA THR A 97 -18.05 -10.07 5.15
C THR A 97 -17.42 -9.40 3.94
N VAL A 98 -17.31 -10.17 2.85
CA VAL A 98 -16.88 -9.68 1.54
C VAL A 98 -18.14 -9.35 0.73
N LYS A 99 -18.19 -8.14 0.16
CA LYS A 99 -19.35 -7.65 -0.61
C LYS A 99 -18.92 -6.62 -1.65
N GLU A 100 -19.83 -6.31 -2.56
CA GLU A 100 -19.69 -5.13 -3.42
C GLU A 100 -20.23 -3.88 -2.73
N GLY A 101 -19.54 -2.76 -2.90
CA GLY A 101 -19.90 -1.44 -2.38
C GLY A 101 -18.95 -0.36 -2.89
N GLU A 102 -19.03 0.82 -2.29
CA GLU A 102 -18.05 1.90 -2.47
C GLU A 102 -16.92 1.74 -1.43
N PRO A 103 -15.68 1.44 -1.83
CA PRO A 103 -14.56 1.34 -0.91
C PRO A 103 -14.20 2.70 -0.29
N ASN A 104 -13.93 2.70 1.01
CA ASN A 104 -13.42 3.89 1.68
C ASN A 104 -12.02 4.25 1.14
N ALA A 105 -11.70 5.55 1.13
CA ALA A 105 -10.34 6.00 0.90
C ALA A 105 -9.41 5.45 1.99
N VAL A 106 -8.28 4.89 1.58
CA VAL A 106 -7.27 4.32 2.47
C VAL A 106 -6.03 5.22 2.51
N VAL A 107 -5.41 5.31 3.68
CA VAL A 107 -4.13 6.01 3.84
C VAL A 107 -3.02 5.07 3.41
N ASN A 108 -2.20 5.50 2.43
CA ASN A 108 -1.06 4.73 1.96
C ASN A 108 0.00 4.61 3.07
N LYS A 109 0.54 3.40 3.24
CA LYS A 109 1.62 3.11 4.20
C LYS A 109 2.94 2.75 3.54
N THR A 110 2.93 2.60 2.23
CA THR A 110 4.11 2.29 1.43
C THR A 110 4.11 3.19 0.20
N PHE A 111 5.30 3.50 -0.27
CA PHE A 111 5.50 4.29 -1.46
C PHE A 111 6.79 3.85 -2.14
N ALA A 112 6.77 3.83 -3.47
CA ALA A 112 7.95 3.55 -4.26
C ALA A 112 7.86 4.33 -5.56
N ARG A 113 9.00 4.84 -6.03
CA ARG A 113 9.08 5.49 -7.33
C ARG A 113 10.48 5.42 -7.91
N GLN A 114 10.54 5.63 -9.22
CA GLN A 114 11.76 6.06 -9.88
C GLN A 114 12.00 7.55 -9.58
N VAL A 115 13.26 7.92 -9.54
CA VAL A 115 13.75 9.27 -9.27
C VAL A 115 14.74 9.68 -10.38
N PRO A 116 14.26 9.86 -11.63
CA PRO A 116 15.13 10.21 -12.76
C PRO A 116 15.91 11.51 -12.54
N GLU A 117 15.28 12.47 -11.83
CA GLU A 117 15.90 13.75 -11.48
C GLU A 117 17.15 13.60 -10.61
N ARG A 118 17.32 12.43 -9.97
CA ARG A 118 18.50 12.10 -9.18
C ARG A 118 19.33 10.98 -9.81
N LYS A 119 19.46 10.99 -11.14
CA LYS A 119 20.29 10.06 -11.94
C LYS A 119 19.75 8.63 -11.93
N ASP A 120 18.44 8.52 -12.16
CA ASP A 120 17.71 7.26 -12.31
C ASP A 120 17.65 6.40 -11.05
N ASP A 121 17.74 7.04 -9.87
CA ASP A 121 17.58 6.33 -8.60
C ASP A 121 16.19 5.67 -8.52
N VAL A 122 16.07 4.63 -7.70
CA VAL A 122 14.77 4.09 -7.28
C VAL A 122 14.69 4.17 -5.78
N ALA A 123 13.64 4.79 -5.25
CA ALA A 123 13.44 4.91 -3.82
C ALA A 123 12.12 4.28 -3.39
N TRP A 124 12.12 3.67 -2.21
CA TRP A 124 10.92 3.11 -1.61
C TRP A 124 10.93 3.28 -0.09
N GLU A 125 9.74 3.36 0.48
CA GLU A 125 9.57 3.55 1.92
C GLU A 125 8.30 2.87 2.42
N ASN A 126 8.27 2.69 3.74
CA ASN A 126 7.06 2.39 4.50
C ASN A 126 6.93 3.36 5.68
N ASP A 127 5.94 3.14 6.55
CA ASP A 127 5.68 3.94 7.76
C ASP A 127 6.76 3.82 8.85
N ARG A 128 7.93 3.24 8.56
CA ARG A 128 9.05 3.04 9.50
C ARG A 128 10.42 3.39 8.95
N ILE A 129 10.66 3.18 7.66
CA ILE A 129 11.99 3.28 7.05
C ILE A 129 11.88 3.58 5.55
N ALA A 130 12.93 4.17 4.99
CA ALA A 130 13.06 4.41 3.56
C ALA A 130 14.40 3.87 3.03
N PHE A 131 14.46 3.63 1.73
CA PHE A 131 15.59 3.04 1.05
C PHE A 131 15.80 3.67 -0.33
N ARG A 132 17.03 3.57 -0.82
CA ARG A 132 17.39 4.01 -2.17
C ARG A 132 18.30 3.01 -2.87
N ALA A 133 17.94 2.70 -4.11
CA ALA A 133 18.80 2.15 -5.13
C ALA A 133 19.43 3.28 -5.96
N TYR A 134 20.75 3.22 -6.10
CA TYR A 134 21.49 4.12 -6.97
C TYR A 134 21.19 3.79 -8.43
N GLY A 135 20.84 4.81 -9.20
CA GLY A 135 20.47 4.65 -10.60
C GLY A 135 21.63 4.37 -11.55
N PRO A 136 21.35 3.81 -12.74
CA PRO A 136 22.38 3.51 -13.75
C PRO A 136 23.19 4.71 -14.22
N ALA A 137 22.60 5.90 -14.26
CA ALA A 137 23.32 7.11 -14.66
C ALA A 137 24.46 7.49 -13.69
N LEU A 138 24.50 6.93 -12.46
CA LEU A 138 25.61 7.11 -11.52
C LEU A 138 26.76 6.11 -11.72
N ALA A 139 26.56 5.03 -12.47
CA ALA A 139 27.53 3.93 -12.56
C ALA A 139 28.92 4.36 -13.07
N ASN A 140 28.97 5.35 -13.97
CA ASN A 140 30.22 5.87 -14.54
C ASN A 140 30.91 6.93 -13.67
N GLU A 141 30.18 7.55 -12.75
CA GLU A 141 30.69 8.63 -11.90
C GLU A 141 31.06 8.08 -10.51
N HIS A 142 30.13 7.36 -9.88
CA HIS A 142 30.22 6.87 -8.51
C HIS A 142 29.48 5.52 -8.36
N PRO A 143 30.08 4.40 -8.82
CA PRO A 143 29.43 3.10 -8.72
C PRO A 143 29.26 2.69 -7.25
N SER A 144 28.01 2.36 -6.89
CA SER A 144 27.63 1.93 -5.54
C SER A 144 27.29 0.45 -5.49
N ASN A 145 27.72 -0.22 -4.42
CA ASN A 145 27.51 -1.65 -4.19
C ASN A 145 26.33 -1.96 -3.26
N GLY A 146 25.66 -0.96 -2.71
CA GLY A 146 24.59 -1.16 -1.73
C GLY A 146 23.46 -0.17 -1.88
N PHE A 147 22.40 -0.40 -1.12
CA PHE A 147 21.29 0.53 -0.96
C PHE A 147 21.53 1.47 0.20
N ASP A 148 21.07 2.71 0.07
CA ASP A 148 20.97 3.58 1.25
C ASP A 148 19.79 3.16 2.11
N VAL A 149 19.96 3.40 3.39
CA VAL A 149 18.93 3.23 4.40
C VAL A 149 18.70 4.56 5.06
N TRP A 150 17.49 5.05 4.92
CA TRP A 150 17.05 6.34 5.43
C TRP A 150 16.23 6.10 6.69
N TYR A 151 16.72 6.63 7.79
CA TYR A 151 16.08 6.47 9.09
C TYR A 151 14.93 7.46 9.21
N LYS A 152 13.77 6.98 9.63
CA LYS A 152 12.60 7.81 9.84
C LYS A 152 12.28 7.93 11.32
N ARG A 153 11.84 9.12 11.71
CA ARG A 153 11.26 9.45 13.03
C ARG A 153 9.78 9.80 12.93
N THR A 154 9.20 9.61 11.76
CA THR A 154 7.79 9.82 11.41
C THR A 154 7.24 8.57 10.73
N ASP A 155 5.92 8.37 10.86
CA ASP A 155 5.17 7.35 10.12
C ASP A 155 4.64 7.85 8.77
N GLU A 156 4.78 9.15 8.48
CA GLU A 156 4.43 9.74 7.18
C GLU A 156 5.36 9.28 6.06
N LEU A 157 4.85 9.22 4.83
CA LEU A 157 5.63 8.97 3.62
C LEU A 157 6.36 10.26 3.20
N ILE A 158 7.70 10.29 3.30
CA ILE A 158 8.51 11.52 3.21
C ILE A 158 9.51 11.55 2.05
N VAL A 159 9.71 10.46 1.31
CA VAL A 159 10.76 10.35 0.27
C VAL A 159 10.62 11.44 -0.78
N ASP A 160 9.40 11.72 -1.26
CA ASP A 160 9.16 12.76 -2.26
C ASP A 160 9.48 14.16 -1.74
N LYS A 161 9.06 14.44 -0.51
CA LYS A 161 9.33 15.71 0.15
C LYS A 161 10.83 15.91 0.33
N TRP A 162 11.54 14.87 0.76
CA TRP A 162 12.99 14.91 0.98
C TRP A 162 13.75 15.17 -0.31
N TYR A 163 13.48 14.42 -1.38
CA TYR A 163 14.11 14.67 -2.69
C TYR A 163 13.83 16.08 -3.19
N LYS A 164 12.56 16.53 -3.11
CA LYS A 164 12.18 17.87 -3.55
C LYS A 164 12.94 18.97 -2.80
N ASN A 165 13.04 18.85 -1.48
CA ASN A 165 13.67 19.88 -0.64
C ASN A 165 15.19 19.90 -0.82
N ASP A 166 15.83 18.74 -0.95
CA ASP A 166 17.28 18.63 -1.15
C ASP A 166 17.69 19.20 -2.51
N LEU A 167 16.98 18.82 -3.58
CA LEU A 167 17.23 19.34 -4.93
C LEU A 167 16.94 20.84 -5.07
N ALA A 168 15.99 21.36 -4.29
CA ALA A 168 15.70 22.79 -4.24
C ALA A 168 16.67 23.59 -3.35
N GLY A 169 17.60 22.93 -2.64
CA GLY A 169 18.51 23.56 -1.68
C GLY A 169 17.80 24.13 -0.45
N VAL A 170 16.59 23.65 -0.14
CA VAL A 170 15.77 24.12 0.99
C VAL A 170 16.17 23.43 2.28
N ALA A 171 16.35 22.11 2.24
CA ALA A 171 16.72 21.28 3.38
C ALA A 171 17.33 19.99 2.86
N SER A 172 18.50 19.60 3.36
CA SER A 172 19.13 18.35 2.94
C SER A 172 18.59 17.19 3.77
N TYR A 173 18.24 16.08 3.12
CA TYR A 173 17.85 14.87 3.84
C TYR A 173 19.02 14.19 4.58
N HIS A 174 20.25 14.69 4.45
CA HIS A 174 21.39 14.26 5.26
C HIS A 174 21.42 14.89 6.66
N ASP A 175 20.61 15.92 6.91
CA ASP A 175 20.45 16.55 8.21
C ASP A 175 19.07 16.20 8.80
N ASP A 176 19.00 15.95 10.11
CA ASP A 176 17.71 15.66 10.77
C ASP A 176 16.92 16.95 10.99
N HIS A 177 15.81 17.08 10.26
CA HIS A 177 14.87 18.20 10.38
C HIS A 177 13.61 17.84 11.19
N GLY A 178 13.66 16.76 11.98
CA GLY A 178 12.59 16.28 12.85
C GLY A 178 11.89 15.02 12.34
N GLU A 179 12.15 14.62 11.10
CA GLU A 179 11.50 13.51 10.42
C GLU A 179 12.43 12.31 10.24
N GLY A 180 13.71 12.45 10.60
CA GLY A 180 14.76 11.49 10.32
C GLY A 180 15.82 12.03 9.36
N LEU A 181 16.70 11.16 8.91
CA LEU A 181 17.80 11.50 8.00
C LEU A 181 18.37 10.29 7.26
N ASP A 182 19.05 10.56 6.15
CA ASP A 182 20.06 9.70 5.54
C ASP A 182 21.41 9.89 6.24
N CYS A 183 21.68 9.08 7.26
CA CYS A 183 22.93 9.16 8.02
C CYS A 183 24.07 8.35 7.39
N TYR A 184 23.86 7.72 6.22
CA TYR A 184 24.83 6.80 5.64
C TYR A 184 25.36 7.28 4.29
N LYS A 185 26.67 7.11 4.10
CA LYS A 185 27.29 7.24 2.78
C LYS A 185 27.76 5.85 2.34
N VAL A 186 27.00 5.19 1.47
CA VAL A 186 27.30 3.82 1.03
C VAL A 186 28.62 3.75 0.27
N ALA A 187 28.85 4.67 -0.68
CA ALA A 187 30.02 4.65 -1.57
C ALA A 187 30.30 3.24 -2.13
N HIS A 188 31.51 2.69 -1.93
CA HIS A 188 31.85 1.35 -2.42
C HIS A 188 31.58 0.22 -1.40
N THR A 189 30.93 0.52 -0.28
CA THR A 189 30.55 -0.47 0.75
C THR A 189 29.18 -1.10 0.45
N LEU A 190 28.75 -2.06 1.26
CA LEU A 190 27.42 -2.68 1.18
C LEU A 190 26.35 -1.92 1.99
N GLY A 191 26.67 -0.73 2.49
CA GLY A 191 25.75 0.04 3.33
C GLY A 191 25.39 -0.69 4.62
N ALA A 192 24.12 -0.57 5.05
CA ALA A 192 23.61 -1.17 6.28
C ALA A 192 23.22 -2.65 6.10
N GLY A 193 24.16 -3.48 5.62
CA GLY A 193 24.00 -4.94 5.58
C GLY A 193 23.34 -5.51 4.33
N TRP A 194 23.53 -4.87 3.17
CA TRP A 194 22.99 -5.37 1.90
C TRP A 194 23.61 -6.72 1.49
N SER A 195 22.78 -7.63 0.97
CA SER A 195 23.23 -8.88 0.34
C SER A 195 23.51 -8.63 -1.14
N HIS A 196 24.69 -9.00 -1.61
CA HIS A 196 25.14 -8.57 -2.93
C HIS A 196 25.50 -9.71 -3.87
N LEU A 197 25.32 -9.49 -5.17
CA LEU A 197 25.70 -10.47 -6.18
C LEU A 197 27.23 -10.49 -6.34
N PHE A 198 27.82 -11.66 -6.12
CA PHE A 198 29.25 -11.91 -6.31
C PHE A 198 29.47 -12.79 -7.53
N ALA A 199 30.12 -12.25 -8.56
CA ALA A 199 30.40 -12.93 -9.82
C ALA A 199 31.81 -12.60 -10.31
N ASN A 200 32.49 -13.56 -10.94
CA ASN A 200 33.85 -13.38 -11.47
C ASN A 200 34.84 -12.81 -10.44
N LEU A 201 34.75 -13.29 -9.20
CA LEU A 201 35.57 -12.85 -8.05
C LEU A 201 35.41 -11.36 -7.69
N ARG A 202 34.27 -10.74 -8.05
CA ARG A 202 33.95 -9.34 -7.76
C ARG A 202 32.49 -9.18 -7.37
N TYR A 203 32.24 -8.14 -6.57
CA TYR A 203 30.88 -7.65 -6.31
C TYR A 203 30.36 -6.88 -7.54
N VAL A 204 29.14 -7.19 -8.00
CA VAL A 204 28.51 -6.55 -9.15
C VAL A 204 27.73 -5.31 -8.68
N PRO A 205 28.12 -4.06 -8.99
CA PRO A 205 27.50 -2.89 -8.37
C PRO A 205 25.98 -2.80 -8.65
N VAL A 206 25.22 -2.31 -7.66
CA VAL A 206 23.75 -2.17 -7.74
C VAL A 206 23.36 -1.27 -8.90
N SER A 207 24.13 -0.22 -9.16
CA SER A 207 23.92 0.70 -10.29
C SER A 207 24.03 0.05 -11.68
N HIS A 208 24.39 -1.24 -11.77
CA HIS A 208 24.40 -2.00 -13.03
C HIS A 208 23.28 -3.05 -13.11
N LEU A 209 22.44 -3.17 -12.08
CA LEU A 209 21.41 -4.22 -11.96
C LEU A 209 19.99 -3.70 -12.18
N VAL A 210 19.76 -2.40 -12.00
CA VAL A 210 18.45 -1.75 -12.06
C VAL A 210 18.24 -1.10 -13.42
#